data_AF-A0A7W1B2S2-F1
#
_entry.id   AF-A0A7W1B2S2-F1
#
_cell.length_a   1.000
_cell.length_b   1.000
_cell.length_c   1.000
_cell.angle_alpha   90.00
_cell.angle_beta   90.00
_cell.angle_gamma   90.00
#
_symmetry.space_group_name_H-M   'P 1'
#
loop_
_entity.id
_entity.type
_entity.pdbx_description
1 polymer ?
#
loop_
_entity_poly.entity_id
_entity_poly.type
_entity_poly.pdbx_seq_one_letter_code
_entity_poly.pdbx_strand_id
1 'polypeptide(L)' 'NPDAYVYLAESIRAWPDQDALAGRIAAQGWQRVQWRNLTGGVVAVHRATLPA' A
#
# COMPACT_ATOMS: atom_id res chain seq x y z
N ASN A 1 -7.87 17.57 18.38
CA ASN A 1 -8.46 16.22 18.39
C ASN A 1 -7.34 15.20 18.62
N PRO A 2 -7.01 14.88 19.88
CA PRO A 2 -5.91 13.96 20.23
C PRO A 2 -6.10 12.54 19.66
N ASP A 3 -7.33 12.03 19.66
CA ASP A 3 -7.66 10.67 19.20
C ASP A 3 -7.35 10.46 17.72
N ALA A 4 -7.51 11.50 16.90
CA ALA A 4 -7.17 11.47 15.47
C ALA A 4 -5.65 11.24 15.24
N TYR A 5 -4.79 11.76 16.11
CA TYR A 5 -3.34 11.55 16.01
C TYR A 5 -2.93 10.15 16.45
N VAL A 6 -3.63 9.58 17.45
CA VAL A 6 -3.44 8.19 17.87
C VAL A 6 -3.82 7.25 16.72
N TYR A 7 -5.02 7.43 16.16
CA TYR A 7 -5.50 6.64 15.03
C TYR A 7 -4.55 6.73 13.82
N LEU A 8 -4.02 7.91 13.52
CA LEU A 8 -3.05 8.07 12.44
C LEU A 8 -1.80 7.21 12.64
N ALA A 9 -1.19 7.25 13.82
CA ALA A 9 0.02 6.48 14.10
C ALA A 9 -0.25 4.96 14.13
N GLU A 10 -1.43 4.54 14.58
CA GLU A 10 -1.83 3.13 14.58
C GLU A 10 -2.12 2.62 13.16
N SER A 11 -2.88 3.38 12.37
CA SER A 11 -3.22 3.01 11.00
C SER A 11 -1.99 2.94 10.08
N ILE A 12 -1.01 3.84 10.25
CA ILE A 12 0.26 3.76 9.49
C ILE A 12 1.01 2.46 9.82
N ARG A 13 1.08 2.07 11.10
CA ARG A 13 1.77 0.84 11.52
C ARG A 13 1.04 -0.44 11.11
N ALA A 14 -0.29 -0.39 11.04
CA ALA A 14 -1.11 -1.52 10.59
C ALA A 14 -1.16 -1.65 9.06
N TRP A 15 -0.72 -0.63 8.32
CA TRP A 15 -0.72 -0.65 6.87
C TRP A 15 0.26 -1.72 6.35
N PRO A 16 -0.14 -2.52 5.34
CA PRO A 16 0.77 -3.50 4.73
C PRO A 16 1.99 -2.82 4.12
N ASP A 17 3.15 -3.49 4.20
CA ASP A 17 4.31 -3.08 3.43
C ASP A 17 4.08 -3.23 1.91
N GLN A 18 5.07 -2.82 1.10
CA GLN A 18 4.86 -2.74 -0.33
C GLN A 18 4.64 -4.11 -0.98
N ASP A 19 5.37 -5.13 -0.54
CA ASP A 19 5.25 -6.51 -1.02
C ASP A 19 3.91 -7.13 -0.61
N ALA A 20 3.50 -6.95 0.65
CA ALA A 20 2.22 -7.46 1.15
C ALA A 20 1.03 -6.81 0.44
N LEU A 21 1.08 -5.50 0.19
CA LEU A 21 0.03 -4.83 -0.58
C LEU A 21 0.03 -5.28 -2.05
N ALA A 22 1.20 -5.45 -2.65
CA ALA A 22 1.32 -5.97 -4.02
C ALA A 22 0.73 -7.40 -4.14
N GLY A 23 1.00 -8.25 -3.16
CA GLY A 23 0.41 -9.59 -3.07
C GLY A 23 -1.12 -9.56 -2.95
N ARG A 24 -1.66 -8.64 -2.12
CA ARG A 24 -3.12 -8.44 -2.02
C ARG A 24 -3.73 -7.98 -3.34
N ILE A 25 -3.07 -7.06 -4.06
CA ILE A 25 -3.53 -6.60 -5.39
C ILE A 25 -3.53 -7.78 -6.38
N ALA A 26 -2.43 -8.55 -6.45
CA ALA A 26 -2.32 -9.70 -7.34
C ALA A 26 -3.37 -10.79 -7.04
N ALA A 27 -3.66 -11.03 -5.76
CA ALA A 27 -4.68 -11.99 -5.32
C ALA A 27 -6.10 -11.63 -5.79
N GLN A 28 -6.36 -10.38 -6.16
CA GLN A 28 -7.62 -9.92 -6.75
C GLN A 28 -7.66 -10.03 -8.28
N GLY A 29 -6.70 -10.74 -8.91
CA GLY A 29 -6.67 -10.97 -10.36
C GLY A 29 -6.01 -9.84 -11.18
N TRP A 30 -5.49 -8.80 -10.52
CA TRP A 30 -4.72 -7.76 -11.17
C TRP A 30 -3.34 -8.27 -11.58
N GLN A 31 -2.89 -7.86 -12.76
CA GLN A 31 -1.63 -8.30 -13.34
C GLN A 31 -0.60 -7.16 -13.39
N ARG A 32 0.67 -7.54 -13.61
CA ARG A 32 1.81 -6.62 -13.72
C ARG A 32 1.90 -5.63 -12.55
N VAL A 33 1.65 -6.15 -11.34
CA VAL A 33 1.72 -5.34 -10.11
C VAL A 33 3.14 -4.84 -9.90
N GLN A 34 3.28 -3.52 -9.81
CA GLN A 34 4.53 -2.83 -9.57
C GLN A 34 4.29 -1.74 -8.53
N TRP A 35 5.33 -1.36 -7.79
CA TRP A 35 5.29 -0.18 -6.95
C TRP A 35 6.57 0.63 -7.07
N ARG A 36 6.48 1.89 -6.67
CA ARG A 36 7.62 2.78 -6.54
C ARG A 36 7.58 3.48 -5.20
N ASN A 37 8.66 3.36 -4.45
CA ASN A 37 8.85 4.08 -3.20
C ASN A 37 9.15 5.56 -3.47
N LEU A 38 8.51 6.41 -2.67
CA LEU A 38 8.72 7.85 -2.59
C LEU A 38 9.26 8.18 -1.19
N THR A 39 10.13 9.19 -1.11
CA THR A 39 10.70 9.65 0.17
C THR A 39 11.31 8.51 0.99
N GLY A 40 12.11 7.65 0.35
CA GLY A 40 12.76 6.52 1.03
C GLY A 40 11.82 5.40 1.50
N GLY A 41 10.56 5.39 1.04
CA GLY A 41 9.57 4.35 1.39
C GLY A 41 8.53 4.78 2.41
N VAL A 42 8.54 6.06 2.84
CA VAL A 42 7.46 6.62 3.67
C VAL A 42 6.11 6.54 2.95
N VAL A 43 6.12 6.69 1.62
CA VAL A 43 4.96 6.49 0.75
C VAL A 43 5.36 5.63 -0.44
N ALA A 44 4.44 4.83 -0.98
CA ALA A 44 4.61 4.13 -2.24
C ALA A 44 3.39 4.32 -3.15
N VAL A 45 3.63 4.31 -4.46
CA VAL A 45 2.56 4.27 -5.47
C VAL A 45 2.55 2.88 -6.09
N HIS A 46 1.44 2.16 -5.96
CA HIS A 46 1.20 0.87 -6.60
C HIS A 46 0.44 1.06 -7.92
N ARG A 47 0.85 0.32 -8.95
CA ARG A 47 0.21 0.28 -10.28
C ARG A 47 0.01 -1.17 -10.70
N ALA A 48 -1.15 -1.47 -11.26
CA ALA A 48 -1.46 -2.76 -11.87
C ALA A 48 -2.47 -2.58 -13.01
N THR A 49 -2.68 -3.64 -13.79
CA THR A 49 -3.65 -3.65 -14.90
C THR A 49 -4.57 -4.86 -14.79
N LEU A 50 -5.87 -4.67 -14.95
CA LEU A 50 -6.81 -5.77 -15.16
C LEU A 50 -6.75 -6.18 -16.64
N PRO A 51 -6.55 -7.47 -16.96
CA PRO A 51 -6.68 -7.95 -18.34
C PRO A 51 -8.11 -7.71 -18.86
N ALA A 52 -8.22 -7.45 -20.16
CA ALA A 52 -9.50 -7.28 -20.85
C ALA A 52 -10.28 -8.60 -20.94
#